data_AF-A0A8J8SU86-F1
#
_entry.id   AF-A0A8J8SU86-F1
#
_cell.length_a   1.000
_cell.length_b   1.000
_cell.length_c   1.000
_cell.angle_alpha   90.00
_cell.angle_beta   90.00
_cell.angle_gamma   90.00
#
_symmetry.space_group_name_H-M   'P 1'
#
loop_
_entity.id
_entity.type
_entity.pdbx_description
1 polymer ?
#
loop_
_entity_poly.entity_id
_entity_poly.type
_entity_poly.pdbx_seq_one_letter_code
_entity_poly.pdbx_strand_id
1 'polypeptide(L)'
;MGTASGQGEIDPVPLNVEAEYQSLLVTERQQLSQQVTLLHYNLSSMSENLTKHSTTLSRIVPLFIRLEEARNKSHDMDLDKQLSEQNLASMQMLMRNAESLCDVSKNQVLREIAYFQRYLTSIEDNVLKRKDMLETFKRIASQRNTASHWTSDSEVNLKELRRKLMKVTKKQIRDFGIIREEISQGVLRAVKMMGWNYQVMQFEIGPEQVQQQLNK
;
A
#
# COMPACT_ATOMS: atom_id res chain seq x y z
N MET A 1 62.59 14.39 -6.29
CA MET A 1 61.28 14.30 -6.96
C MET A 1 60.60 13.03 -6.48
N GLY A 2 59.58 13.14 -5.64
CA GLY A 2 58.86 11.98 -5.10
C GLY A 2 57.49 11.86 -5.77
N THR A 3 57.29 10.82 -6.57
CA THR A 3 55.97 10.46 -7.10
C THR A 3 55.16 9.80 -6.00
N ALA A 4 54.25 10.56 -5.40
CA ALA A 4 53.22 10.00 -4.53
C ALA A 4 52.23 9.19 -5.39
N SER A 5 52.52 7.90 -5.56
CA SER A 5 51.59 6.90 -6.07
C SER A 5 50.54 6.58 -5.00
N GLY A 6 49.63 7.52 -4.78
CA GLY A 6 48.42 7.35 -3.98
C GLY A 6 47.21 7.21 -4.88
N GLN A 7 47.18 6.19 -5.75
CA GLN A 7 45.97 5.88 -6.53
C GLN A 7 45.16 4.85 -5.76
N GLY A 8 44.51 5.32 -4.68
CA GLY A 8 43.45 4.57 -4.03
C GLY A 8 42.32 4.30 -5.01
N GLU A 9 41.78 3.09 -4.94
CA GLU A 9 40.56 2.66 -5.59
C GLU A 9 39.50 3.77 -5.46
N ILE A 10 39.16 4.45 -6.57
CA ILE A 10 38.27 5.61 -6.52
C ILE A 10 36.85 5.08 -6.37
N ASP A 11 36.41 4.95 -5.12
CA ASP A 11 35.02 4.63 -4.84
C ASP A 11 34.10 5.75 -5.36
N PRO A 12 33.13 5.43 -6.22
CA PRO A 12 32.30 6.44 -6.86
C PRO A 12 31.30 7.07 -5.88
N VAL A 13 30.99 6.38 -4.79
CA VAL A 13 30.10 6.80 -3.71
C VAL A 13 30.79 6.51 -2.38
N PRO A 14 30.78 7.43 -1.41
CA PRO A 14 31.26 7.16 -0.06
C PRO A 14 30.56 5.94 0.57
N LEU A 15 31.32 5.12 1.29
CA LEU A 15 30.86 3.86 1.88
C LEU A 15 29.59 4.02 2.72
N ASN A 16 29.45 5.10 3.47
CA ASN A 16 28.26 5.38 4.28
C ASN A 16 27.00 5.59 3.42
N VAL A 17 27.11 6.32 2.31
CA VAL A 17 25.99 6.58 1.40
C VAL A 17 25.63 5.30 0.62
N GLU A 18 26.62 4.47 0.28
CA GLU A 18 26.34 3.17 -0.34
C GLU A 18 25.65 2.22 0.64
N ALA A 19 26.12 2.14 1.90
CA ALA A 19 25.51 1.31 2.93
C ALA A 19 24.05 1.72 3.20
N GLU A 20 23.79 3.03 3.30
CA GLU A 20 22.44 3.58 3.41
C GLU A 20 21.57 3.23 2.19
N TYR A 21 22.12 3.38 0.98
CA TYR A 21 21.42 3.02 -0.26
C TYR A 21 21.02 1.53 -0.29
N GLN A 22 21.96 0.63 0.06
CA GLN A 22 21.69 -0.81 0.07
C GLN A 22 20.62 -1.16 1.10
N SER A 23 20.74 -0.61 2.32
CA SER A 23 19.76 -0.84 3.38
C SER A 23 18.36 -0.38 2.98
N LEU A 24 18.21 0.86 2.51
CA LEU A 24 16.91 1.47 2.25
C LEU A 24 16.32 1.02 0.90
N LEU A 25 17.06 1.16 -0.19
CA LEU A 25 16.50 1.00 -1.55
C LEU A 25 16.52 -0.45 -2.05
N VAL A 26 17.45 -1.27 -1.56
CA VAL A 26 17.55 -2.66 -2.03
C VAL A 26 16.78 -3.57 -1.06
N THR A 27 17.12 -3.54 0.23
CA THR A 27 16.51 -4.43 1.21
C THR A 27 15.12 -3.97 1.64
N GLU A 28 15.00 -2.77 2.20
CA GLU A 28 13.73 -2.30 2.80
C GLU A 28 12.64 -2.11 1.73
N ARG A 29 12.96 -1.56 0.56
CA ARG A 29 12.02 -1.48 -0.58
C ARG A 29 11.46 -2.84 -0.99
N GLN A 30 12.31 -3.89 -1.05
CA GLN A 30 11.87 -5.23 -1.44
C GLN A 30 10.91 -5.81 -0.39
N GLN A 31 11.23 -5.63 0.91
CA GLN A 31 10.34 -6.03 2.00
C GLN A 31 9.00 -5.28 1.94
N LEU A 32 9.04 -3.96 1.76
CA LEU A 32 7.84 -3.13 1.64
C LEU A 32 6.99 -3.55 0.43
N SER A 33 7.61 -3.83 -0.71
CA SER A 33 6.92 -4.31 -1.92
C SER A 33 6.21 -5.64 -1.69
N GLN A 34 6.84 -6.58 -0.98
CA GLN A 34 6.22 -7.86 -0.62
C GLN A 34 5.04 -7.65 0.33
N GLN A 35 5.20 -6.82 1.36
CA GLN A 35 4.15 -6.52 2.33
C GLN A 35 2.95 -5.84 1.69
N VAL A 36 3.17 -4.81 0.87
CA VAL A 36 2.09 -4.10 0.16
C VAL A 36 1.39 -5.04 -0.82
N THR A 37 2.12 -5.95 -1.47
CA THR A 37 1.51 -6.95 -2.38
C THR A 37 0.64 -7.96 -1.64
N LEU A 38 1.12 -8.47 -0.51
CA LEU A 38 0.32 -9.34 0.34
C LEU A 38 -0.93 -8.63 0.87
N LEU A 39 -0.78 -7.37 1.29
CA LEU A 39 -1.89 -6.54 1.75
C LEU A 39 -2.92 -6.32 0.64
N HIS A 40 -2.48 -5.99 -0.57
CA HIS A 40 -3.36 -5.83 -1.73
C HIS A 40 -4.13 -7.12 -2.02
N TYR A 41 -3.47 -8.28 -2.01
CA TYR A 41 -4.11 -9.57 -2.22
C TYR A 41 -5.19 -9.86 -1.18
N ASN A 42 -4.85 -9.70 0.11
CA ASN A 42 -5.78 -9.96 1.22
C ASN A 42 -6.99 -9.01 1.17
N LEU A 43 -6.77 -7.72 0.90
CA LEU A 43 -7.85 -6.74 0.79
C LEU A 43 -8.72 -6.98 -0.45
N SER A 44 -8.13 -7.47 -1.54
CA SER A 44 -8.88 -7.82 -2.76
C SER A 44 -9.82 -8.99 -2.47
N SER A 45 -9.32 -10.04 -1.82
CA SER A 45 -10.14 -11.19 -1.38
C SER A 45 -11.25 -10.78 -0.41
N MET A 46 -10.93 -9.92 0.58
CA MET A 46 -11.92 -9.37 1.50
C MET A 46 -12.99 -8.55 0.77
N SER A 47 -12.59 -7.71 -0.19
CA SER A 47 -13.50 -6.89 -1.00
C SER A 47 -14.45 -7.73 -1.85
N GLU A 48 -13.98 -8.85 -2.41
CA GLU A 48 -14.84 -9.81 -3.11
C GLU A 48 -15.88 -10.42 -2.17
N ASN A 49 -15.50 -10.78 -0.94
CA ASN A 49 -16.43 -11.30 0.05
C ASN A 49 -17.47 -10.24 0.47
N LEU A 50 -17.05 -8.99 0.68
CA LEU A 50 -17.95 -7.87 0.94
C LEU A 50 -18.93 -7.65 -0.22
N THR A 51 -18.47 -7.79 -1.46
CA THR A 51 -19.32 -7.69 -2.64
C THR A 51 -20.40 -8.78 -2.64
N LYS A 52 -20.02 -10.02 -2.32
CA LYS A 52 -20.96 -11.14 -2.22
C LYS A 52 -21.98 -10.88 -1.12
N HIS A 53 -21.55 -10.42 0.06
CA HIS A 53 -22.46 -10.08 1.15
C HIS A 53 -23.43 -8.96 0.78
N SER A 54 -22.92 -7.85 0.23
CA SER A 54 -23.75 -6.74 -0.26
C SER A 54 -24.77 -7.20 -1.32
N THR A 55 -24.34 -8.03 -2.27
CA THR A 55 -25.22 -8.60 -3.31
C THR A 55 -26.28 -9.54 -2.73
N THR A 56 -25.93 -10.33 -1.72
CA THR A 56 -26.88 -11.21 -1.04
C THR A 56 -27.91 -10.41 -0.25
N LEU A 57 -27.47 -9.39 0.49
CA LEU A 57 -28.37 -8.50 1.23
C LEU A 57 -29.31 -7.73 0.30
N SER A 58 -28.81 -7.22 -0.83
CA SER A 58 -29.65 -6.53 -1.81
C SER A 58 -30.70 -7.42 -2.48
N ARG A 59 -30.55 -8.76 -2.39
CA ARG A 59 -31.57 -9.73 -2.81
C ARG A 59 -32.52 -10.14 -1.69
N ILE A 60 -32.00 -10.34 -0.47
CA ILE A 60 -32.79 -10.81 0.67
C ILE A 60 -33.70 -9.71 1.22
N VAL A 61 -33.21 -8.48 1.36
CA VAL A 61 -33.98 -7.39 1.98
C VAL A 61 -35.28 -7.10 1.21
N PRO A 62 -35.30 -7.01 -0.14
CA PRO A 62 -36.55 -6.86 -0.88
C PRO A 62 -37.52 -8.04 -0.73
N LEU A 63 -37.01 -9.27 -0.60
CA LEU A 63 -37.86 -10.44 -0.36
C LEU A 63 -38.49 -10.39 1.03
N PHE A 64 -37.73 -9.98 2.04
CA PHE A 64 -38.23 -9.79 3.39
C PHE A 64 -39.32 -8.71 3.45
N ILE A 65 -39.10 -7.56 2.77
CA ILE A 65 -40.12 -6.51 2.63
C ILE A 65 -41.43 -7.07 2.06
N ARG A 66 -41.35 -7.83 0.96
CA ARG A 66 -42.55 -8.42 0.33
C ARG A 66 -43.27 -9.43 1.23
N LEU A 67 -42.52 -10.21 2.01
CA LEU A 67 -43.07 -11.15 2.98
C LEU A 67 -43.81 -10.43 4.10
N GLU A 68 -43.22 -9.38 4.67
CA GLU A 68 -43.86 -8.56 5.70
C GLU A 68 -45.09 -7.80 5.17
N GLU A 69 -45.04 -7.28 3.95
CA GLU A 69 -46.20 -6.69 3.27
C GLU A 69 -47.35 -7.69 3.08
N ALA A 70 -47.04 -8.95 2.78
CA ALA A 70 -48.05 -10.01 2.63
C ALA A 70 -48.62 -10.44 4.00
N ARG A 71 -47.77 -10.54 5.02
CA ARG A 71 -48.16 -10.85 6.40
C ARG A 71 -49.09 -9.78 6.99
N ASN A 72 -48.77 -8.50 6.79
CA ASN A 72 -49.60 -7.37 7.26
C ASN A 72 -51.00 -7.33 6.62
N LYS A 73 -51.19 -7.94 5.45
CA LYS A 73 -52.51 -8.06 4.79
C LYS A 73 -53.35 -9.22 5.31
N SER A 74 -52.77 -10.13 6.09
CA SER A 74 -53.39 -11.42 6.43
C SER A 74 -53.67 -11.63 7.93
N HIS A 75 -53.24 -10.76 8.84
CA HIS A 75 -53.44 -10.89 10.29
C HIS A 75 -53.57 -9.54 11.04
N ASP A 76 -54.44 -9.49 12.07
CA ASP A 76 -54.51 -8.41 13.08
C ASP A 76 -53.45 -8.66 14.16
N MET A 77 -52.28 -8.03 14.03
CA MET A 77 -51.13 -8.27 14.92
C MET A 77 -50.41 -6.98 15.31
N ASP A 78 -50.97 -6.25 16.26
CA ASP A 78 -50.35 -5.01 16.76
C ASP A 78 -49.08 -5.26 17.60
N LEU A 79 -48.97 -6.39 18.30
CA LEU A 79 -47.80 -6.73 19.14
C LEU A 79 -46.60 -7.23 18.32
N ASP A 80 -46.86 -7.80 17.15
CA ASP A 80 -45.86 -8.46 16.29
C ASP A 80 -45.32 -7.52 15.19
N LYS A 81 -46.00 -6.38 15.01
CA LYS A 81 -45.68 -5.33 14.05
C LYS A 81 -44.44 -4.53 14.45
N GLN A 82 -44.30 -4.18 15.73
CA GLN A 82 -43.15 -3.39 16.20
C GLN A 82 -41.82 -4.15 16.05
N LEU A 83 -41.81 -5.45 16.36
CA LEU A 83 -40.63 -6.30 16.18
C LEU A 83 -40.29 -6.50 14.70
N SER A 84 -41.30 -6.63 13.84
CA SER A 84 -41.13 -6.71 12.39
C SER A 84 -40.52 -5.43 11.80
N GLU A 85 -41.04 -4.26 12.18
CA GLU A 85 -40.52 -2.96 11.76
C GLU A 85 -39.06 -2.75 12.20
N GLN A 86 -38.72 -3.15 13.43
CA GLN A 86 -37.35 -3.12 13.92
C GLN A 86 -36.41 -4.05 13.14
N ASN A 87 -36.85 -5.27 12.84
CA ASN A 87 -36.07 -6.22 12.04
C ASN A 87 -35.85 -5.70 10.61
N LEU A 88 -36.89 -5.13 9.98
CA LEU A 88 -36.78 -4.55 8.66
C LEU A 88 -35.81 -3.37 8.63
N ALA A 89 -35.91 -2.45 9.60
CA ALA A 89 -34.99 -1.33 9.72
C ALA A 89 -33.53 -1.82 9.88
N SER A 90 -33.32 -2.83 10.72
CA SER A 90 -32.00 -3.44 10.95
C SER A 90 -31.44 -4.07 9.67
N MET A 91 -32.26 -4.77 8.90
CA MET A 91 -31.84 -5.39 7.63
C MET A 91 -31.52 -4.34 6.54
N GLN A 92 -32.32 -3.28 6.43
CA GLN A 92 -32.06 -2.18 5.49
C GLN A 92 -30.76 -1.44 5.83
N MET A 93 -30.51 -1.25 7.13
CA MET A 93 -29.28 -0.63 7.65
C MET A 93 -28.06 -1.50 7.38
N LEU A 94 -28.12 -2.81 7.64
CA LEU A 94 -27.07 -3.77 7.29
C LEU A 94 -26.75 -3.74 5.79
N MET A 95 -27.78 -3.66 4.93
CA MET A 95 -27.59 -3.56 3.48
C MET A 95 -26.84 -2.30 3.09
N ARG A 96 -27.25 -1.12 3.60
CA ARG A 96 -26.56 0.15 3.34
C ARG A 96 -25.12 0.15 3.83
N ASN A 97 -24.89 -0.40 5.03
CA ASN A 97 -23.55 -0.49 5.61
C ASN A 97 -22.65 -1.45 4.80
N ALA A 98 -23.20 -2.56 4.32
CA ALA A 98 -22.47 -3.51 3.46
C ALA A 98 -22.11 -2.88 2.10
N GLU A 99 -23.03 -2.13 1.49
CA GLU A 99 -22.77 -1.37 0.25
C GLU A 99 -21.68 -0.32 0.45
N SER A 100 -21.79 0.49 1.51
CA SER A 100 -20.81 1.53 1.83
C SER A 100 -19.42 0.95 2.11
N LEU A 101 -19.33 -0.11 2.93
CA LEU A 101 -18.05 -0.76 3.21
C LEU A 101 -17.44 -1.38 1.96
N CYS A 102 -18.26 -1.98 1.09
CA CYS A 102 -17.80 -2.51 -0.19
C CYS A 102 -17.24 -1.39 -1.09
N ASP A 103 -17.92 -0.25 -1.15
CA ASP A 103 -17.49 0.91 -1.94
C ASP A 103 -16.16 1.49 -1.43
N VAL A 104 -16.05 1.76 -0.13
CA VAL A 104 -14.81 2.28 0.49
C VAL A 104 -13.65 1.30 0.29
N SER A 105 -13.90 0.00 0.47
CA SER A 105 -12.89 -1.04 0.28
C SER A 105 -12.36 -1.06 -1.17
N LYS A 106 -13.26 -0.99 -2.16
CA LYS A 106 -12.88 -1.04 -3.60
C LYS A 106 -12.32 0.27 -4.12
N ASN A 107 -13.05 1.34 -3.92
CA ASN A 107 -12.82 2.59 -4.63
C ASN A 107 -11.83 3.50 -3.93
N GLN A 108 -11.56 3.26 -2.64
CA GLN A 108 -10.62 4.07 -1.87
C GLN A 108 -9.41 3.24 -1.46
N VAL A 109 -9.62 2.23 -0.60
CA VAL A 109 -8.52 1.47 0.00
C VAL A 109 -7.73 0.69 -1.05
N LEU A 110 -8.38 -0.14 -1.87
CA LEU A 110 -7.67 -0.93 -2.89
C LEU A 110 -6.98 -0.07 -3.94
N ARG A 111 -7.57 1.06 -4.32
CA ARG A 111 -6.93 1.99 -5.27
C ARG A 111 -5.66 2.61 -4.69
N GLU A 112 -5.69 3.04 -3.43
CA GLU A 112 -4.53 3.63 -2.74
C GLU A 112 -3.39 2.60 -2.61
N ILE A 113 -3.71 1.36 -2.20
CA ILE A 113 -2.71 0.28 -2.11
C ILE A 113 -2.13 -0.07 -3.50
N ALA A 114 -2.98 -0.18 -4.54
CA ALA A 114 -2.51 -0.45 -5.90
C ALA A 114 -1.61 0.67 -6.44
N TYR A 115 -1.88 1.92 -6.06
CA TYR A 115 -1.03 3.05 -6.38
C TYR A 115 0.35 2.90 -5.73
N PHE A 116 0.43 2.52 -4.45
CA PHE A 116 1.71 2.27 -3.77
C PHE A 116 2.53 1.16 -4.43
N GLN A 117 1.90 0.08 -4.89
CA GLN A 117 2.61 -0.97 -5.64
C GLN A 117 3.29 -0.41 -6.89
N ARG A 118 2.58 0.40 -7.68
CA ARG A 118 3.15 1.02 -8.90
C ARG A 118 4.35 1.92 -8.57
N TYR A 119 4.29 2.67 -7.48
CA TYR A 119 5.41 3.49 -7.02
C TYR A 119 6.63 2.64 -6.66
N LEU A 120 6.44 1.55 -5.93
CA LEU A 120 7.53 0.65 -5.53
C LEU A 120 8.17 -0.05 -6.74
N THR A 121 7.39 -0.39 -7.76
CA THR A 121 7.91 -0.88 -9.05
C THR A 121 8.72 0.19 -9.77
N SER A 122 8.24 1.44 -9.81
CA SER A 122 9.01 2.53 -10.45
C SER A 122 10.34 2.82 -9.74
N ILE A 123 10.40 2.68 -8.42
CA ILE A 123 11.65 2.77 -7.65
C ILE A 123 12.62 1.65 -8.06
N GLU A 124 12.12 0.44 -8.30
CA GLU A 124 12.94 -0.69 -8.75
C GLU A 124 13.62 -0.41 -10.10
N ASP A 125 12.89 0.14 -11.07
CA ASP A 125 13.47 0.56 -12.35
C ASP A 125 14.57 1.60 -12.16
N ASN A 126 14.40 2.52 -11.21
CA ASN A 126 15.39 3.53 -10.90
C ASN A 126 16.63 2.95 -10.21
N VAL A 127 16.46 1.93 -9.37
CA VAL A 127 17.56 1.17 -8.75
C VAL A 127 18.38 0.46 -9.83
N LEU A 128 17.72 -0.17 -10.80
CA LEU A 128 18.38 -0.83 -11.93
C LEU A 128 19.18 0.16 -12.78
N LYS A 129 18.59 1.30 -13.17
CA LYS A 129 19.32 2.35 -13.92
C LYS A 129 20.57 2.84 -13.20
N ARG A 130 20.51 2.98 -11.87
CA ARG A 130 21.67 3.38 -11.07
C ARG A 130 22.73 2.28 -11.01
N LYS A 131 22.32 1.02 -10.94
CA LYS A 131 23.22 -0.14 -11.03
C LYS A 131 23.98 -0.14 -12.37
N ASP A 132 23.29 0.08 -13.48
CA ASP A 132 23.93 0.15 -14.82
C ASP A 132 24.94 1.31 -14.91
N MET A 133 24.61 2.47 -14.33
CA MET A 133 25.54 3.60 -14.24
C MET A 133 26.78 3.27 -13.39
N LEU A 134 26.61 2.55 -12.28
CA LEU A 134 27.71 2.12 -11.42
C LEU A 134 28.61 1.10 -12.13
N GLU A 135 28.03 0.13 -12.84
CA GLU A 135 28.79 -0.84 -13.63
C GLU A 135 29.56 -0.16 -14.77
N THR A 136 28.94 0.81 -15.44
CA THR A 136 29.60 1.63 -16.45
C THR A 136 30.77 2.40 -15.85
N PHE A 137 30.59 3.01 -14.66
CA PHE A 137 31.67 3.69 -13.97
C PHE A 137 32.83 2.74 -13.64
N LYS A 138 32.54 1.57 -13.04
CA LYS A 138 33.56 0.57 -12.69
C LYS A 138 34.35 0.11 -13.91
N ARG A 139 33.67 -0.11 -15.04
CA ARG A 139 34.31 -0.48 -16.32
C ARG A 139 35.23 0.61 -16.85
N ILE A 140 34.82 1.87 -16.81
CA ILE A 140 35.66 3.00 -17.27
C ILE A 140 36.84 3.20 -16.31
N ALA A 141 36.60 3.08 -15.00
CA ALA A 141 37.63 3.21 -13.97
C ALA A 141 38.71 2.12 -14.10
N SER A 142 38.36 0.88 -14.46
CA SER A 142 39.36 -0.18 -14.68
C SER A 142 40.19 0.02 -15.95
N GLN A 143 39.61 0.67 -16.97
CA GLN A 143 40.33 1.05 -18.20
C GLN A 143 41.37 2.15 -17.93
N ARG A 144 41.20 2.96 -16.88
CA ARG A 144 42.15 4.02 -16.50
C ARG A 144 43.58 3.54 -16.32
N ASN A 145 43.76 2.36 -15.75
CA ASN A 145 45.08 1.82 -15.43
C ASN A 145 45.65 0.91 -16.54
N THR A 146 44.83 0.57 -17.54
CA THR A 146 45.17 -0.44 -18.57
C THR A 146 45.17 0.11 -19.99
N ALA A 147 44.51 1.24 -20.24
CA ALA A 147 44.45 1.85 -21.57
C ALA A 147 45.72 2.64 -21.90
N SER A 148 46.33 2.34 -23.06
CA SER A 148 47.49 3.04 -23.60
C SER A 148 47.21 4.51 -24.01
N HIS A 149 45.93 4.88 -24.14
CA HIS A 149 45.49 6.19 -24.64
C HIS A 149 44.55 6.92 -23.66
N TRP A 150 44.80 6.81 -22.35
CA TRP A 150 44.02 7.59 -21.38
C TRP A 150 44.25 9.10 -21.58
N THR A 151 43.20 9.84 -21.91
CA THR A 151 43.28 11.28 -22.16
C THR A 151 42.78 12.10 -20.98
N SER A 152 43.12 13.40 -20.97
CA SER A 152 42.55 14.36 -20.03
C SER A 152 41.01 14.41 -20.10
N ASP A 153 40.44 14.28 -21.30
CA ASP A 153 38.99 14.28 -21.49
C ASP A 153 38.33 13.04 -20.88
N SER A 154 38.97 11.87 -20.99
CA SER A 154 38.52 10.64 -20.31
C SER A 154 38.51 10.79 -18.80
N GLU A 155 39.50 11.49 -18.23
CA GLU A 155 39.56 11.79 -16.79
C GLU A 155 38.43 12.74 -16.35
N VAL A 156 38.10 13.75 -17.17
CA VAL A 156 36.96 14.66 -16.91
C VAL A 156 35.65 13.88 -16.95
N ASN A 157 35.44 13.05 -17.97
CA ASN A 157 34.24 12.23 -18.12
C ASN A 157 34.06 11.26 -16.94
N LEU A 158 35.13 10.62 -16.46
CA LEU A 158 35.08 9.73 -15.31
C LEU A 158 34.70 10.50 -14.02
N LYS A 159 35.25 11.70 -13.81
CA LYS A 159 34.91 12.57 -12.68
C LYS A 159 33.47 13.06 -12.74
N GLU A 160 32.96 13.39 -13.93
CA GLU A 160 31.57 13.81 -14.11
C GLU A 160 30.61 12.65 -13.85
N LEU A 161 30.90 11.46 -14.35
CA LEU A 161 30.11 10.26 -14.10
C LEU A 161 30.04 9.94 -12.59
N ARG A 162 31.17 10.08 -11.87
CA ARG A 162 31.21 9.98 -10.40
C ARG A 162 30.27 10.96 -9.72
N ARG A 163 30.34 12.25 -10.09
CA ARG A 163 29.46 13.30 -9.53
C ARG A 163 27.99 12.98 -9.81
N LYS A 164 27.67 12.54 -11.02
CA LYS A 164 26.32 12.17 -11.43
C LYS A 164 25.80 10.98 -10.61
N LEU A 165 26.60 9.93 -10.44
CA LEU A 165 26.25 8.76 -9.64
C LEU A 165 25.95 9.14 -8.17
N MET A 166 26.78 9.99 -7.58
CA MET A 166 26.58 10.50 -6.22
C MET A 166 25.28 11.31 -6.10
N LYS A 167 25.02 12.22 -7.06
CA LYS A 167 23.79 13.03 -7.11
C LYS A 167 22.55 12.15 -7.24
N VAL A 168 22.58 11.15 -8.11
CA VAL A 168 21.49 10.19 -8.32
C VAL A 168 21.25 9.37 -7.05
N THR A 169 22.31 8.82 -6.45
CA THR A 169 22.21 7.98 -5.23
C THR A 169 21.56 8.76 -4.09
N LYS A 170 22.02 9.98 -3.80
CA LYS A 170 21.42 10.82 -2.75
C LYS A 170 19.97 11.20 -3.03
N LYS A 171 19.65 11.52 -4.29
CA LYS A 171 18.28 11.83 -4.71
C LYS A 171 17.38 10.63 -4.48
N GLN A 172 17.79 9.44 -4.92
CA GLN A 172 17.02 8.20 -4.79
C GLN A 172 16.76 7.83 -3.32
N ILE A 173 17.76 7.96 -2.45
CA ILE A 173 17.59 7.75 -0.99
C ILE A 173 16.52 8.69 -0.43
N ARG A 174 16.64 10.00 -0.70
CA ARG A 174 15.70 11.01 -0.19
C ARG A 174 14.29 10.78 -0.73
N ASP A 175 14.16 10.57 -2.04
CA ASP A 175 12.85 10.41 -2.68
C ASP A 175 12.15 9.14 -2.16
N PHE A 176 12.89 8.05 -1.90
CA PHE A 176 12.34 6.87 -1.24
C PHE A 176 11.90 7.12 0.21
N GLY A 177 12.67 7.90 0.99
CA GLY A 177 12.28 8.25 2.35
C GLY A 177 10.92 8.95 2.42
N ILE A 178 10.66 9.85 1.46
CA ILE A 178 9.35 10.52 1.32
C ILE A 178 8.26 9.51 0.95
N ILE A 179 8.52 8.65 -0.04
CA ILE A 179 7.55 7.64 -0.50
C ILE A 179 7.22 6.64 0.61
N ARG A 180 8.22 6.19 1.37
CA ARG A 180 8.04 5.27 2.49
C ARG A 180 7.08 5.85 3.54
N GLU A 181 7.27 7.13 3.87
CA GLU A 181 6.41 7.83 4.82
C GLU A 181 4.97 7.92 4.30
N GLU A 182 4.79 8.28 3.02
CA GLU A 182 3.46 8.35 2.40
C GLU A 182 2.75 6.99 2.37
N ILE A 183 3.48 5.91 2.07
CA ILE A 183 2.93 4.54 2.13
C ILE A 183 2.49 4.21 3.55
N SER A 184 3.32 4.51 4.55
CA SER A 184 3.03 4.23 5.95
C SER A 184 1.78 4.99 6.43
N GLN A 185 1.68 6.28 6.08
CA GLN A 185 0.51 7.09 6.40
C GLN A 185 -0.74 6.65 5.64
N GLY A 186 -0.61 6.29 4.37
CA GLY A 186 -1.71 5.77 3.55
C GLY A 186 -2.27 4.46 4.08
N VAL A 187 -1.40 3.52 4.47
CA VAL A 187 -1.84 2.26 5.12
C VAL A 187 -2.56 2.57 6.43
N LEU A 188 -2.06 3.50 7.25
CA LEU A 188 -2.73 3.91 8.49
C LEU A 188 -4.12 4.52 8.23
N ARG A 189 -4.26 5.37 7.21
CA ARG A 189 -5.55 5.93 6.78
C ARG A 189 -6.51 4.83 6.33
N ALA A 190 -6.03 3.89 5.51
CA ALA A 190 -6.82 2.75 5.05
C ALA A 190 -7.34 1.90 6.22
N VAL A 191 -6.49 1.58 7.21
CA VAL A 191 -6.90 0.84 8.41
C VAL A 191 -7.96 1.59 9.20
N LYS A 192 -7.81 2.91 9.39
CA LYS A 192 -8.81 3.74 10.09
C LYS A 192 -10.14 3.76 9.36
N MET A 193 -10.15 3.90 8.04
CA MET A 193 -11.38 3.90 7.25
C MET A 193 -12.11 2.55 7.33
N MET A 194 -11.37 1.44 7.28
CA MET A 194 -11.94 0.10 7.46
C MET A 194 -12.47 -0.11 8.88
N GLY A 195 -11.74 0.38 9.89
CA GLY A 195 -12.12 0.26 11.31
C GLY A 195 -13.31 1.15 11.71
N TRP A 196 -13.41 2.37 11.20
CA TRP A 196 -14.58 3.24 11.41
C TRP A 196 -15.84 2.64 10.81
N ASN A 197 -15.76 2.13 9.58
CA ASN A 197 -16.91 1.46 8.97
C ASN A 197 -17.29 0.16 9.72
N TYR A 198 -16.32 -0.55 10.29
CA TYR A 198 -16.57 -1.70 11.15
C TYR A 198 -17.21 -1.33 12.49
N GLN A 199 -16.81 -0.21 13.11
CA GLN A 199 -17.46 0.32 14.31
C GLN A 199 -18.90 0.74 14.03
N VAL A 200 -19.18 1.39 12.89
CA VAL A 200 -20.56 1.69 12.46
C VAL A 200 -21.40 0.41 12.33
N MET A 201 -20.82 -0.72 11.92
CA MET A 201 -21.50 -2.02 11.93
C MET A 201 -21.71 -2.60 13.34
N GLN A 202 -20.88 -2.27 14.33
CA GLN A 202 -20.95 -2.81 15.70
C GLN A 202 -21.81 -1.97 16.65
N PHE A 203 -21.92 -0.65 16.46
CA PHE A 203 -22.58 0.24 17.42
C PHE A 203 -24.12 0.29 17.32
N GLU A 204 -24.74 -0.36 16.34
CA GLU A 204 -26.21 -0.35 16.17
C GLU A 204 -26.89 -1.70 16.47
N ILE A 205 -26.12 -2.74 16.86
CA ILE A 205 -26.65 -3.81 17.71
C ILE A 205 -26.56 -3.27 19.14
N GLY A 206 -27.66 -2.72 19.64
CA GLY A 206 -27.70 -1.96 20.90
C GLY A 206 -26.99 -2.69 22.06
N PRO A 207 -26.25 -1.95 22.93
CA PRO A 207 -25.60 -2.50 24.13
C PRO A 207 -26.53 -3.32 25.04
N GLU A 208 -27.84 -3.10 24.94
CA GLU A 208 -28.87 -3.79 25.72
C GLU A 208 -28.98 -5.30 25.42
N GLN A 209 -28.57 -5.77 24.24
CA GLN A 209 -28.67 -7.20 23.89
C GLN A 209 -27.47 -8.03 24.35
N VAL A 210 -26.27 -7.44 24.43
CA VAL A 210 -25.06 -8.17 24.88
C VAL A 210 -25.06 -8.35 26.40
N GLN A 211 -25.62 -7.40 27.15
CA GLN A 211 -25.65 -7.46 28.61
C GLN A 211 -26.72 -8.40 29.17
N GLN A 212 -27.75 -8.74 28.39
CA GLN A 212 -28.75 -9.76 28.76
C GLN A 212 -28.31 -11.21 28.50
N GLN A 213 -27.30 -11.44 27.66
CA GLN A 213 -26.72 -12.77 27.44
C GLN A 213 -25.59 -13.11 28.42
N LEU A 214 -24.98 -12.10 29.06
CA LEU A 214 -23.93 -12.32 30.07
C LEU A 214 -24.46 -12.41 31.50
N ASN A 215 -25.73 -12.06 31.73
CA ASN A 215 -26.41 -12.14 33.03
C ASN A 215 -27.46 -13.26 33.09
N LYS A 216 -27.40 -14.24 32.18
CA LYS A 216 -28.16 -15.50 32.26
C LYS A 216 -27.22 -16.67 32.43
#